data_AF-A0A2C9L345-F1
#
_entry.id   AF-A0A2C9L345-F1
#
_cell.length_a   1.000
_cell.length_b   1.000
_cell.length_c   1.000
_cell.angle_alpha   90.00
_cell.angle_beta   90.00
_cell.angle_gamma   90.00
#
_symmetry.space_group_name_H-M   'P 1'
#
loop_
_entity.id
_entity.type
_entity.pdbx_description
1 polymer ?
#
loop_
_entity_poly.entity_id
_entity_poly.type
_entity_poly.pdbx_seq_one_letter_code
_entity_poly.pdbx_strand_id
1 'polypeptide(L)'
;MSKSVHVKPGPHQLYSVNVFRFAAYLFGLDETHSTLVNFYMMPAGFVSKPGGPATCSPTTNQTKGDLIDNDCDGYVDEEKQDGQDNDGDDRIDEDIGASRLTNGAWSPWSEWFCDSDFASYKERFRTCDNPPPFNGGFKCFGDSVDSELANCYDVRRAAVDGGWSIIKAECIDCKNR
;
A
#
# COMPACT_ATOMS: atom_id res chain seq x y z
N MET A 1 -6.96 -17.30 -18.19
CA MET A 1 -5.98 -18.41 -18.00
C MET A 1 -5.42 -18.25 -16.60
N SER A 2 -5.62 -19.21 -15.69
CA SER A 2 -5.09 -19.13 -14.32
C SER A 2 -3.73 -19.84 -14.24
N LYS A 3 -2.78 -19.24 -13.52
CA LYS A 3 -1.49 -19.86 -13.18
C LYS A 3 -1.34 -19.85 -11.66
N SER A 4 -0.91 -20.97 -11.09
CA SER A 4 -0.53 -21.07 -9.68
C SER A 4 0.99 -21.07 -9.57
N VAL A 5 1.53 -20.36 -8.58
CA VAL A 5 2.95 -20.29 -8.27
C VAL A 5 3.13 -20.60 -6.79
N HIS A 6 3.99 -21.56 -6.47
CA HIS A 6 4.37 -21.84 -5.10
C HIS A 6 5.48 -20.86 -4.68
N VAL A 7 5.25 -20.11 -3.61
CA VAL A 7 6.20 -19.14 -3.07
C VAL A 7 6.69 -19.60 -1.70
N LYS A 8 7.93 -19.23 -1.35
CA LYS A 8 8.49 -19.50 -0.02
C LYS A 8 7.79 -18.64 1.05
N PRO A 9 7.89 -18.93 2.35
CA PRO A 9 7.44 -18.00 3.38
C PRO A 9 8.18 -16.65 3.28
N GLY A 10 7.45 -15.55 3.46
CA GLY A 10 8.01 -14.19 3.43
C GLY A 10 7.17 -13.21 2.59
N PRO A 11 7.56 -11.92 2.56
CA PRO A 11 6.93 -10.94 1.70
C PRO A 11 7.29 -11.18 0.23
N HIS A 12 6.29 -11.15 -0.64
CA HIS A 12 6.46 -11.28 -2.09
C HIS A 12 5.79 -10.12 -2.80
N GLN A 13 6.41 -9.67 -3.89
CA GLN A 13 5.81 -8.71 -4.81
C GLN A 13 5.32 -9.45 -6.04
N LEU A 14 4.05 -9.24 -6.38
CA LEU A 14 3.46 -9.73 -7.61
C LEU A 14 3.23 -8.53 -8.54
N TYR A 15 3.82 -8.58 -9.73
CA TYR A 15 3.61 -7.60 -10.77
C TYR A 15 3.34 -8.32 -12.09
N SER A 16 2.53 -7.72 -12.94
CA SER A 16 2.29 -8.20 -14.28
C SER A 16 3.23 -7.47 -15.24
N VAL A 17 3.97 -8.23 -16.05
CA VAL A 17 4.90 -7.66 -17.03
C VAL A 17 4.21 -7.27 -18.34
N ASN A 18 3.11 -7.94 -18.69
CA ASN A 18 2.48 -7.84 -20.02
C ASN A 18 0.94 -7.71 -19.98
N VAL A 19 0.33 -7.63 -18.78
CA VAL A 19 -1.13 -7.66 -18.65
C VAL A 19 -1.61 -6.64 -17.62
N PHE A 20 -2.27 -5.60 -18.10
CA PHE A 20 -2.82 -4.50 -17.28
C PHE A 20 -3.99 -4.89 -16.38
N ARG A 21 -4.60 -6.03 -16.65
CA ARG A 21 -5.75 -6.53 -15.91
C ARG A 21 -5.35 -7.83 -15.26
N PHE A 22 -5.02 -7.76 -13.98
CA PHE A 22 -4.84 -8.96 -13.18
C PHE A 22 -5.51 -8.77 -11.82
N ALA A 23 -6.10 -9.86 -11.37
CA ALA A 23 -6.52 -10.04 -10.00
C ALA A 23 -5.69 -11.17 -9.42
N ALA A 24 -5.10 -10.92 -8.26
CA ALA A 24 -4.36 -11.90 -7.51
C ALA A 24 -5.14 -12.23 -6.24
N TYR A 25 -5.32 -13.51 -6.00
CA TYR A 25 -5.92 -14.04 -4.78
C TYR A 25 -4.87 -14.89 -4.09
N LEU A 26 -4.62 -14.62 -2.82
CA LEU A 26 -3.91 -15.54 -1.95
C LEU A 26 -4.94 -16.49 -1.36
N PHE A 27 -4.74 -17.80 -1.58
CA PHE A 27 -5.60 -18.83 -1.03
C PHE A 27 -4.75 -19.94 -0.39
N GLY A 28 -5.33 -20.64 0.57
CA GLY A 28 -4.64 -21.75 1.22
C GLY A 28 -5.53 -22.49 2.21
N LEU A 29 -4.94 -23.54 2.78
CA LEU A 29 -5.52 -24.34 3.83
C LEU A 29 -4.68 -24.14 5.08
N ASP A 30 -5.35 -23.85 6.19
CA ASP A 30 -4.75 -23.87 7.52
C ASP A 30 -5.07 -25.21 8.19
N GLU A 31 -4.04 -26.03 8.33
CA GLU A 31 -4.08 -27.37 8.95
C GLU A 31 -3.58 -27.36 10.40
N THR A 32 -3.41 -26.18 11.01
CA THR A 32 -2.88 -26.06 12.39
C THR A 32 -3.74 -26.75 13.44
N HIS A 33 -4.99 -27.07 13.12
CA HIS A 33 -5.88 -27.85 13.97
C HIS A 33 -6.16 -29.20 13.31
N SER A 34 -5.66 -30.29 13.92
CA SER A 34 -5.68 -31.68 13.40
C SER A 34 -7.06 -32.28 13.09
N THR A 35 -8.14 -31.51 13.18
CA THR A 35 -9.53 -31.92 12.90
C THR A 35 -10.33 -30.91 12.09
N LEU A 36 -9.81 -29.71 11.80
CA LEU A 36 -10.50 -28.66 11.05
C LEU A 36 -9.54 -28.02 10.04
N VAL A 37 -9.84 -28.20 8.76
CA VAL A 37 -9.15 -27.52 7.67
C VAL A 37 -9.85 -26.19 7.43
N ASN A 38 -9.20 -25.08 7.79
CA ASN A 38 -9.74 -23.76 7.47
C ASN A 38 -9.29 -23.37 6.07
N PHE A 39 -10.24 -23.09 5.17
CA PHE A 39 -9.94 -22.50 3.87
C PHE A 39 -9.96 -20.98 3.98
N TYR A 40 -8.90 -20.33 3.49
CA TYR A 40 -8.86 -18.88 3.37
C TYR A 40 -8.63 -18.47 1.92
N MET A 41 -9.24 -17.35 1.55
CA MET A 41 -8.98 -16.65 0.30
C MET A 41 -9.07 -15.15 0.55
N MET A 42 -8.03 -14.42 0.20
CA MET A 42 -7.98 -12.96 0.34
C MET A 42 -7.46 -12.30 -0.94
N PRO A 43 -7.99 -11.13 -1.31
CA PRO A 43 -7.45 -10.37 -2.44
C PRO A 43 -6.01 -9.93 -2.09
N ALA A 44 -5.05 -10.36 -2.91
CA ALA A 44 -3.63 -9.99 -2.77
C ALA A 44 -3.25 -8.80 -3.67
N GLY A 45 -4.10 -8.49 -4.66
CA GLY A 45 -3.93 -7.34 -5.53
C GLY A 45 -4.97 -7.32 -6.63
N PHE A 46 -5.36 -6.13 -7.03
CA PHE A 46 -6.20 -5.91 -8.20
C PHE A 46 -5.66 -4.70 -8.94
N VAL A 47 -5.40 -4.86 -10.22
CA VAL A 47 -5.14 -3.75 -11.13
C VAL A 47 -6.21 -3.82 -12.21
N SER A 48 -7.03 -2.76 -12.27
CA SER A 48 -7.81 -2.41 -13.44
C SER A 48 -7.27 -1.11 -14.01
N LYS A 49 -7.15 -1.04 -15.34
CA LYS A 49 -6.96 0.24 -16.04
C LYS A 49 -7.99 1.26 -15.51
N PRO A 50 -7.61 2.53 -15.26
CA PRO A 50 -8.59 3.59 -15.01
C PRO A 50 -9.67 3.54 -16.08
N GLY A 51 -10.93 3.67 -15.66
CA GLY A 51 -12.09 3.45 -16.51
C GLY A 51 -12.13 4.37 -17.72
N GLY A 52 -11.56 3.93 -18.84
CA GLY A 52 -11.98 4.36 -20.15
C GLY A 52 -13.40 3.85 -20.45
N PRO A 53 -14.15 4.51 -21.33
CA PRO A 53 -15.47 4.04 -21.75
C PRO A 53 -15.42 2.57 -22.18
N ALA A 54 -16.52 1.83 -21.97
CA ALA A 54 -16.63 0.40 -22.33
C ALA A 54 -16.30 0.12 -23.81
N THR A 55 -16.33 1.16 -24.64
CA THR A 55 -15.90 1.19 -26.02
C THR A 55 -14.92 2.35 -26.19
N CYS A 56 -13.67 2.03 -26.52
CA CYS A 56 -12.70 3.02 -26.98
C CYS A 56 -12.81 3.13 -28.51
N SER A 57 -12.87 4.36 -29.01
CA SER A 57 -12.82 4.67 -30.43
C SER A 57 -11.62 5.56 -30.67
N PRO A 58 -10.63 5.15 -31.49
CA PRO A 58 -9.43 5.94 -31.69
C PRO A 58 -9.77 7.34 -32.20
N THR A 59 -9.18 8.37 -31.58
CA THR A 59 -9.35 9.76 -31.98
C THR A 59 -8.01 10.37 -32.36
N THR A 60 -8.02 11.21 -33.38
CA THR A 60 -6.84 11.98 -33.81
C THR A 60 -6.67 13.27 -33.03
N ASN A 61 -7.57 13.56 -32.08
CA ASN A 61 -7.66 14.85 -31.42
C ASN A 61 -7.23 14.69 -29.96
N GLN A 62 -5.92 14.83 -29.74
CA GLN A 62 -5.30 14.51 -28.47
C GLN A 62 -5.11 15.76 -27.63
N THR A 63 -5.56 15.70 -26.37
CA THR A 63 -5.30 16.77 -25.41
C THR A 63 -4.19 16.30 -24.48
N LYS A 64 -3.11 17.07 -24.42
CA LYS A 64 -1.94 16.72 -23.61
C LYS A 64 -2.30 16.50 -22.13
N GLY A 65 -2.04 15.33 -21.56
CA GLY A 65 -2.26 15.06 -20.14
C GLY A 65 -3.74 14.92 -19.74
N ASP A 66 -4.61 14.50 -20.67
CA ASP A 66 -6.05 14.39 -20.44
C ASP A 66 -6.47 13.05 -19.80
N LEU A 67 -5.53 12.13 -19.62
CA LEU A 67 -5.71 10.77 -19.11
C LEU A 67 -6.71 9.95 -19.94
N ILE A 68 -6.86 10.28 -21.23
CA ILE A 68 -7.69 9.55 -22.18
C ILE A 68 -6.80 8.68 -23.06
N ASP A 69 -7.24 7.44 -23.25
CA ASP A 69 -6.68 6.45 -24.17
C ASP A 69 -7.23 6.75 -25.57
N ASN A 70 -6.50 7.57 -26.34
CA ASN A 70 -6.98 8.08 -27.62
C ASN A 70 -6.72 7.13 -28.79
N ASP A 71 -5.93 6.07 -28.61
CA ASP A 71 -5.59 5.12 -29.66
C ASP A 71 -6.04 3.66 -29.34
N CYS A 72 -6.55 3.45 -28.13
CA CYS A 72 -7.22 2.26 -27.62
C CYS A 72 -6.32 1.07 -27.31
N ASP A 73 -5.08 1.33 -26.92
CA ASP A 73 -4.06 0.28 -26.82
C ASP A 73 -3.92 -0.30 -25.38
N GLY A 74 -4.28 0.47 -24.35
CA GLY A 74 -4.05 0.04 -22.97
C GLY A 74 -3.37 1.05 -22.07
N TYR A 75 -2.79 2.11 -22.62
CA TYR A 75 -2.14 3.17 -21.87
C TYR A 75 -2.88 4.51 -22.05
N VAL A 76 -2.36 5.56 -21.43
CA VAL A 76 -2.84 6.96 -21.48
C VAL A 76 -1.64 7.87 -21.22
N ASP A 77 -1.60 9.05 -21.84
CA ASP A 77 -0.59 10.09 -21.60
C ASP A 77 0.88 9.61 -21.64
N GLU A 78 1.23 8.71 -22.55
CA GLU A 78 2.51 7.98 -22.55
C GLU A 78 3.58 8.52 -23.50
N GLU A 79 3.22 9.05 -24.67
CA GLU A 79 4.21 9.50 -25.65
C GLU A 79 4.66 10.93 -25.42
N LYS A 80 5.84 11.24 -25.96
CA LYS A 80 6.28 12.62 -26.15
C LYS A 80 5.95 13.03 -27.56
N GLN A 81 5.58 14.29 -27.75
CA GLN A 81 5.44 14.88 -29.08
C GLN A 81 6.83 15.10 -29.72
N ASP A 82 7.48 14.03 -30.16
CA ASP A 82 8.85 14.03 -30.69
C ASP A 82 9.05 13.25 -32.00
N GLY A 83 7.98 12.69 -32.56
CA GLY A 83 7.93 12.00 -33.84
C GLY A 83 8.51 10.58 -33.80
N GLN A 84 8.64 9.98 -32.61
CA GLN A 84 9.10 8.60 -32.43
C GLN A 84 8.03 7.77 -31.72
N ASP A 85 7.97 6.50 -32.08
CA ASP A 85 7.29 5.44 -31.34
C ASP A 85 8.13 5.11 -30.09
N ASN A 86 7.72 5.56 -28.90
CA ASN A 86 8.51 5.36 -27.66
C ASN A 86 8.21 4.04 -26.95
N ASP A 87 7.14 3.33 -27.29
CA ASP A 87 6.68 2.12 -26.59
C ASP A 87 6.66 0.84 -27.46
N GLY A 88 6.77 1.00 -28.79
CA GLY A 88 6.97 -0.05 -29.79
C GLY A 88 5.68 -0.63 -30.35
N ASP A 89 4.60 0.12 -30.38
CA ASP A 89 3.28 -0.32 -30.86
C ASP A 89 3.00 0.00 -32.35
N ASP A 90 4.00 0.55 -33.07
CA ASP A 90 3.96 1.03 -34.45
C ASP A 90 3.15 2.32 -34.68
N ARG A 91 2.81 3.07 -33.63
CA ARG A 91 2.21 4.40 -33.72
C ARG A 91 3.15 5.49 -33.20
N ILE A 92 2.82 6.75 -33.46
CA ILE A 92 3.75 7.87 -33.27
C ILE A 92 2.97 9.05 -32.68
N ASP A 93 3.47 9.56 -31.55
CA ASP A 93 2.97 10.73 -30.85
C ASP A 93 1.48 10.63 -30.45
N GLU A 94 0.99 9.44 -30.08
CA GLU A 94 -0.34 9.25 -29.49
C GLU A 94 -0.36 9.49 -27.98
N ASP A 95 -1.53 9.74 -27.40
CA ASP A 95 -1.67 9.88 -25.96
C ASP A 95 -0.63 10.83 -25.38
N ILE A 96 -0.49 12.01 -26.00
CA ILE A 96 0.64 12.91 -25.72
C ILE A 96 0.68 13.25 -24.23
N GLY A 97 1.68 12.71 -23.54
CA GLY A 97 1.93 12.97 -22.14
C GLY A 97 2.42 14.40 -21.89
N ALA A 98 1.86 15.06 -20.88
CA ALA A 98 2.46 16.28 -20.33
C ALA A 98 3.93 16.06 -19.89
N SER A 99 4.23 14.84 -19.46
CA SER A 99 5.51 14.27 -19.03
C SER A 99 5.40 12.74 -19.09
N ARG A 100 6.52 12.01 -19.03
CA ARG A 100 6.56 10.54 -18.99
C ARG A 100 5.72 10.00 -17.82
N LEU A 101 4.94 8.94 -18.07
CA LEU A 101 4.30 8.12 -17.04
C LEU A 101 5.33 7.77 -15.95
N THR A 102 4.98 8.05 -14.70
CA THR A 102 5.87 7.83 -13.56
C THR A 102 5.15 6.98 -12.54
N ASN A 103 5.64 5.75 -12.34
CA ASN A 103 5.19 4.93 -11.23
C ASN A 103 5.63 5.55 -9.91
N GLY A 104 4.74 5.53 -8.93
CA GLY A 104 5.06 5.98 -7.58
C GLY A 104 6.15 5.10 -6.97
N ALA A 105 7.11 5.73 -6.31
CA ALA A 105 8.05 5.00 -5.45
C ALA A 105 8.02 5.53 -4.01
N TRP A 106 8.32 4.61 -3.11
CA TRP A 106 8.30 4.88 -1.68
C TRP A 106 9.37 5.90 -1.31
N SER A 107 8.99 6.85 -0.46
CA SER A 107 9.93 7.59 0.36
C SER A 107 10.78 6.61 1.18
N PRO A 108 11.96 7.04 1.66
CA PRO A 108 12.60 6.36 2.77
C PRO A 108 11.60 6.19 3.92
N TRP A 109 11.72 5.08 4.65
CA TRP A 109 10.97 4.90 5.89
C TRP A 109 11.34 6.01 6.88
N SER A 110 10.36 6.44 7.66
CA SER A 110 10.59 7.23 8.86
C SER A 110 11.43 6.42 9.85
N GLU A 111 12.03 7.14 10.79
CA GLU A 111 12.55 6.50 12.00
C GLU A 111 11.42 5.79 12.73
N TRP A 112 11.78 4.73 13.45
CA TRP A 112 10.84 4.04 14.32
C TRP A 112 10.42 4.94 15.48
N PHE A 113 9.14 4.92 15.83
CA PHE A 113 8.61 5.65 16.97
C PHE A 113 7.59 4.81 17.74
N CYS A 114 7.42 5.14 19.01
CA CYS A 114 6.42 4.53 19.89
C CYS A 114 5.19 5.44 19.92
N ASP A 115 4.01 4.88 19.66
CA ASP A 115 2.75 5.65 19.68
C ASP A 115 2.39 6.12 21.10
N SER A 116 2.87 5.41 22.13
CA SER A 116 2.77 5.85 23.52
C SER A 116 3.95 5.36 24.38
N ASP A 117 4.15 6.02 25.53
CA ASP A 117 5.20 5.68 26.51
C ASP A 117 5.01 4.29 27.16
N PHE A 118 3.91 3.59 26.86
CA PHE A 118 3.60 2.24 27.35
C PHE A 118 3.29 1.26 26.21
N ALA A 119 3.62 1.61 24.96
CA ALA A 119 3.38 0.74 23.82
C ALA A 119 4.23 -0.54 23.88
N SER A 120 3.66 -1.65 23.43
CA SER A 120 4.35 -2.94 23.26
C SER A 120 4.92 -3.12 21.85
N TYR A 121 4.77 -2.11 21.00
CA TYR A 121 5.21 -2.09 19.62
C TYR A 121 5.68 -0.68 19.27
N LYS A 122 6.52 -0.61 18.24
CA LYS A 122 6.91 0.64 17.58
C LYS A 122 6.51 0.56 16.12
N GLU A 123 6.27 1.71 15.52
CA GLU A 123 5.83 1.84 14.14
C GLU A 123 6.79 2.71 13.34
N ARG A 124 6.74 2.56 12.02
CA ARG A 124 7.36 3.46 11.07
C ARG A 124 6.45 3.64 9.86
N PHE A 125 6.61 4.77 9.18
CA PHE A 125 5.77 5.15 8.05
C PHE A 125 6.60 5.48 6.81
N ARG A 126 5.99 5.40 5.64
CA ARG A 126 6.54 5.88 4.39
C ARG A 126 5.42 6.43 3.51
N THR A 127 5.76 7.35 2.62
CA THR A 127 4.82 7.96 1.68
C THR A 127 5.15 7.56 0.25
N CYS A 128 4.13 7.49 -0.61
CA CYS A 128 4.31 7.15 -2.02
C CYS A 128 4.48 8.41 -2.86
N ASP A 129 5.60 9.09 -2.67
CA ASP A 129 5.84 10.44 -3.21
C ASP A 129 7.27 10.66 -3.71
N ASN A 130 8.10 9.62 -3.82
CA ASN A 130 9.50 9.77 -4.21
C ASN A 130 9.94 8.81 -5.33
N PRO A 131 9.47 8.99 -6.58
CA PRO A 131 8.57 10.05 -7.04
C PRO A 131 7.09 9.75 -6.79
N PRO A 132 6.19 10.74 -6.84
CA PRO A 132 4.76 10.49 -6.78
C PRO A 132 4.27 9.84 -8.08
N PRO A 133 3.21 9.01 -8.03
CA PRO A 133 2.59 8.49 -9.24
C PRO A 133 2.02 9.63 -10.10
N PHE A 134 2.29 9.59 -11.41
CA PHE A 134 1.90 10.62 -12.37
C PHE A 134 1.49 10.00 -13.71
N ASN A 135 0.57 10.65 -14.44
CA ASN A 135 0.06 10.22 -15.76
C ASN A 135 -0.32 8.74 -15.81
N GLY A 136 -1.30 8.33 -15.00
CA GLY A 136 -1.73 6.93 -14.95
C GLY A 136 -0.75 5.95 -14.29
N GLY A 137 0.42 6.41 -13.82
CA GLY A 137 1.41 5.59 -13.13
C GLY A 137 0.89 4.94 -11.85
N PHE A 138 1.40 3.75 -11.54
CA PHE A 138 0.91 2.95 -10.42
C PHE A 138 1.26 3.56 -9.06
N LYS A 139 0.34 3.45 -8.10
CA LYS A 139 0.69 3.70 -6.69
C LYS A 139 1.69 2.64 -6.20
N CYS A 140 2.42 3.00 -5.16
CA CYS A 140 3.42 2.15 -4.54
C CYS A 140 2.77 0.89 -3.97
N PHE A 141 3.40 -0.25 -4.22
CA PHE A 141 2.94 -1.54 -3.72
C PHE A 141 3.51 -1.84 -2.32
N GLY A 142 2.69 -2.43 -1.46
CA GLY A 142 3.03 -2.78 -0.07
C GLY A 142 2.49 -1.79 0.96
N ASP A 143 2.75 -2.04 2.23
CA ASP A 143 2.17 -1.25 3.33
C ASP A 143 2.90 0.09 3.49
N SER A 144 2.15 1.16 3.77
CA SER A 144 2.71 2.47 4.15
C SER A 144 3.09 2.54 5.63
N VAL A 145 2.73 1.52 6.41
CA VAL A 145 2.96 1.39 7.85
C VAL A 145 3.62 0.05 8.10
N ASP A 146 4.62 0.01 8.97
CA ASP A 146 5.24 -1.21 9.47
C ASP A 146 5.28 -1.16 11.00
N SER A 147 5.12 -2.31 11.65
CA SER A 147 5.01 -2.44 13.11
C SER A 147 5.81 -3.64 13.59
N GLU A 148 6.61 -3.45 14.65
CA GLU A 148 7.33 -4.53 15.30
C GLU A 148 7.26 -4.46 16.82
N LEU A 149 7.33 -5.62 17.47
CA LEU A 149 7.34 -5.70 18.93
C LEU A 149 8.56 -4.95 19.48
N ALA A 150 8.30 -4.05 20.41
CA ALA A 150 9.33 -3.25 21.06
C ALA A 150 8.88 -2.87 22.47
N ASN A 151 9.84 -2.73 23.38
CA ASN A 151 9.56 -2.20 24.71
C ASN A 151 9.69 -0.68 24.69
N CYS A 152 8.57 0.03 24.54
CA CYS A 152 8.51 1.48 24.53
C CYS A 152 8.41 2.11 25.92
N TYR A 153 8.60 1.32 26.99
CA TYR A 153 8.46 1.77 28.37
C TYR A 153 9.53 2.80 28.75
N ASP A 154 9.20 4.09 28.67
CA ASP A 154 10.05 5.17 29.18
C ASP A 154 9.69 5.52 30.63
N VAL A 155 10.43 4.90 31.56
CA VAL A 155 10.29 5.11 33.01
C VAL A 155 10.43 6.58 33.41
N ARG A 156 11.12 7.41 32.60
CA ARG A 156 11.36 8.82 32.93
C ARG A 156 10.12 9.70 32.72
N ARG A 157 9.19 9.28 31.85
CA ARG A 157 7.91 9.97 31.60
C ARG A 157 6.74 9.36 32.34
N ALA A 158 6.83 8.07 32.69
CA ALA A 158 5.86 7.37 33.51
C ALA A 158 5.83 7.82 34.99
N ALA A 159 6.89 8.49 35.46
CA ALA A 159 6.95 9.06 36.80
C ALA A 159 6.11 10.36 36.88
N VAL A 160 4.80 10.21 37.04
CA VAL A 160 4.02 11.26 37.72
C VAL A 160 4.45 11.19 39.18
N ASP A 161 5.13 12.22 39.69
CA ASP A 161 5.36 12.38 41.12
C ASP A 161 3.99 12.59 41.79
N GLY A 162 3.29 11.49 42.04
CA GLY A 162 2.10 11.44 42.85
C GLY A 162 2.55 11.70 44.28
N GLY A 163 2.65 12.98 44.64
CA GLY A 163 2.98 13.41 45.99
C GLY A 163 2.16 12.59 46.99
N TRP A 164 2.85 11.87 47.89
CA TRP A 164 2.21 11.04 48.89
C TRP A 164 1.33 11.90 49.80
N SER A 165 0.03 11.96 49.54
CA SER A 165 -0.92 12.34 50.57
C SER A 165 -1.04 11.14 51.51
N ILE A 166 -0.62 11.35 52.75
CA ILE A 166 -0.82 10.43 53.86
C ILE A 166 -2.32 10.09 53.94
N ILE A 167 -2.70 8.90 53.47
CA ILE A 167 -4.05 8.37 53.67
C ILE A 167 -4.17 8.04 55.16
N LYS A 168 -4.76 8.94 55.93
CA LYS A 168 -5.27 8.60 57.27
C LYS A 168 -6.56 7.81 57.09
N ALA A 169 -6.47 6.49 57.21
CA ALA A 169 -7.64 5.67 57.46
C ALA A 169 -7.95 5.73 58.96
N GLU A 170 -8.99 6.46 59.34
CA GLU A 170 -9.59 6.34 60.68
C GLU A 170 -10.66 5.25 60.64
N CYS A 171 -10.56 4.26 61.53
CA CYS A 171 -11.54 3.17 61.63
C CYS A 171 -12.88 3.74 62.12
N ILE A 172 -13.86 3.86 61.22
CA ILE A 172 -15.26 4.09 61.61
C ILE A 172 -15.84 2.72 61.99
N ASP A 173 -15.96 2.52 63.30
CA ASP A 173 -16.63 1.40 63.99
C ASP A 173 -15.81 0.13 64.26
N CYS A 174 -14.57 0.30 64.75
CA CYS A 174 -13.90 -0.73 65.54
C CYS A 174 -14.48 -0.72 66.98
N LYS A 175 -15.75 -1.12 67.16
CA LYS A 175 -16.27 -1.43 68.51
C LYS A 175 -15.69 -2.76 68.98
N ASN A 176 -14.84 -2.61 69.99
CA ASN A 176 -14.17 -3.66 70.77
C ASN A 176 -15.14 -4.73 71.32
N ARG A 177 -14.66 -5.98 71.27
CA ARG A 177 -14.97 -7.14 72.15
C ARG A 177 -16.42 -7.62 72.26
#